data_AF-A0A6F8SQN6-F1
#
_entry.id   AF-A0A6F8SQN6-F1
#
_cell.length_a   1.000
_cell.length_b   1.000
_cell.length_c   1.000
_cell.angle_alpha   90.00
_cell.angle_beta   90.00
_cell.angle_gamma   90.00
#
_symmetry.space_group_name_H-M   'P 1'
#
loop_
_entity.id
_entity.type
_entity.pdbx_description
1 polymer ?
#
loop_
_entity_poly.entity_id
_entity_poly.type
_entity_poly.pdbx_seq_one_letter_code
_entity_poly.pdbx_strand_id
1 'polypeptide(L)'
;MIRLGLLLLVLPILVLLSVYFWELGDVRACQLEGGYWNYLEGACYDTPQPFVSWLQRSPLLVNGGMLLSVVGLVMCMVGFYTKPR
;
A
#
# COMPACT_ATOMS: atom_id res chain seq x y z
N MET A 1 13.37 -19.78 6.69
CA MET A 1 14.06 -18.66 6.01
C MET A 1 13.33 -18.26 4.73
N ILE A 2 13.42 -19.02 3.64
CA ILE A 2 12.88 -18.63 2.31
C ILE A 2 11.35 -18.41 2.32
N ARG A 3 10.55 -19.33 2.88
CA ARG A 3 9.08 -19.18 2.89
C ARG A 3 8.62 -17.92 3.61
N LEU A 4 9.22 -17.62 4.77
CA LEU A 4 8.90 -16.42 5.55
C LEU A 4 9.40 -15.16 4.85
N GLY A 5 10.60 -15.20 4.27
CA GLY A 5 11.15 -14.10 3.46
C GLY A 5 10.27 -13.77 2.27
N LEU A 6 9.76 -14.78 1.55
CA LEU A 6 8.84 -14.59 0.43
C LEU A 6 7.53 -13.94 0.88
N LEU A 7 6.99 -14.38 2.03
CA LEU A 7 5.78 -13.78 2.61
C LEU A 7 6.01 -12.31 2.96
N LEU A 8 7.11 -11.99 3.67
CA LEU A 8 7.50 -10.62 4.00
C LEU A 8 7.76 -9.76 2.75
N LEU A 9 8.26 -10.36 1.68
CA LEU A 9 8.54 -9.68 0.42
C LEU A 9 7.26 -9.28 -0.31
N VAL A 10 6.29 -10.21 -0.41
CA VAL A 10 5.13 -10.09 -1.30
C VAL A 10 3.88 -9.56 -0.58
N LEU A 11 3.67 -9.92 0.69
CA LEU A 11 2.46 -9.55 1.41
C LEU A 11 2.26 -8.02 1.51
N PRO A 12 3.30 -7.19 1.77
CA PRO A 12 3.12 -5.74 1.86
C PRO A 12 2.55 -5.11 0.58
N ILE A 13 3.02 -5.54 -0.61
CA ILE A 13 2.53 -4.95 -1.87
C ILE A 13 1.08 -5.36 -2.15
N LEU A 14 0.68 -6.58 -1.80
CA LEU A 14 -0.72 -7.01 -1.93
C LEU A 14 -1.64 -6.19 -1.02
N VAL A 15 -1.23 -5.93 0.22
CA VAL A 15 -1.98 -5.10 1.16
C VAL A 15 -2.08 -3.66 0.66
N LEU A 16 -0.96 -3.06 0.24
CA LEU A 16 -0.93 -1.69 -0.26
C LEU A 16 -1.81 -1.51 -1.51
N LEU A 17 -1.75 -2.43 -2.47
CA LEU A 17 -2.61 -2.40 -3.65
C LEU A 17 -4.08 -2.54 -3.27
N SER A 18 -4.41 -3.47 -2.38
CA SER A 18 -5.80 -3.72 -1.97
C SER A 18 -6.43 -2.48 -1.34
N VAL A 19 -5.72 -1.84 -0.41
CA VAL A 19 -6.20 -0.62 0.26
C VAL A 19 -6.29 0.55 -0.73
N TYR A 20 -5.31 0.69 -1.61
CA TYR A 20 -5.33 1.72 -2.66
C TYR A 20 -6.53 1.58 -3.59
N PHE A 21 -6.82 0.36 -4.06
CA PHE A 21 -7.95 0.12 -4.95
C PHE A 21 -9.30 0.29 -4.27
N TRP A 22 -9.38 0.04 -2.96
CA TRP A 22 -10.58 0.34 -2.19
C TRP A 22 -10.85 1.84 -2.19
N GLU A 23 -9.91 2.68 -1.75
CA GLU A 23 -10.11 4.13 -1.75
C GLU A 23 -10.38 4.66 -3.17
N LEU A 24 -9.66 4.14 -4.18
CA LEU A 24 -9.88 4.53 -5.57
C LEU A 24 -11.32 4.23 -6.04
N GLY A 25 -11.94 3.16 -5.53
CA GLY A 25 -13.34 2.84 -5.78
C GLY A 25 -14.26 3.94 -5.25
N ASP A 26 -14.07 4.35 -4.00
CA ASP A 26 -14.89 5.39 -3.36
C ASP A 26 -14.70 6.76 -4.03
N VAL A 27 -13.46 7.11 -4.35
CA VAL A 27 -13.11 8.33 -5.11
C VAL A 27 -13.84 8.35 -6.45
N ARG A 28 -13.82 7.22 -7.18
CA ARG A 28 -14.48 7.11 -8.48
C ARG A 28 -16.00 7.22 -8.36
N ALA A 29 -16.60 6.57 -7.37
CA ALA A 29 -18.04 6.67 -7.14
C ALA A 29 -18.46 8.13 -6.90
N CYS A 30 -17.75 8.84 -6.03
CA CYS A 30 -17.98 10.26 -5.76
C CYS A 30 -17.85 11.14 -7.01
N GLN A 31 -16.79 10.92 -7.80
CA GLN A 31 -16.55 11.70 -9.02
C GLN A 31 -17.59 11.44 -10.12
N LEU A 32 -18.09 10.21 -10.22
CA LEU A 32 -19.14 9.85 -11.19
C LEU A 32 -20.48 10.52 -10.85
N GLU A 33 -20.73 10.81 -9.57
CA GLU A 33 -21.89 11.59 -9.10
C GLU A 33 -21.68 13.11 -9.24
N GLY A 34 -20.52 13.55 -9.72
CA GLY A 34 -20.17 14.97 -9.88
C GLY A 34 -19.61 15.64 -8.62
N GLY A 35 -19.34 14.86 -7.57
CA GLY A 35 -18.78 15.35 -6.32
C GLY A 35 -17.25 15.46 -6.32
N TYR A 36 -16.73 15.98 -5.21
CA TYR A 36 -15.31 16.20 -4.96
C TYR A 36 -14.87 15.40 -3.72
N TRP A 37 -13.95 14.46 -3.90
CA TRP A 37 -13.46 13.61 -2.82
C TRP A 37 -12.51 14.37 -1.88
N ASN A 38 -12.80 14.37 -0.58
CA ASN A 38 -11.89 14.85 0.45
C ASN A 38 -11.01 13.70 0.95
N TYR A 39 -9.73 13.74 0.60
CA TYR A 39 -8.75 12.72 0.95
C TYR A 39 -8.39 12.68 2.45
N LEU A 40 -8.59 13.76 3.21
CA LEU A 40 -8.30 13.74 4.65
C LEU A 40 -9.42 13.09 5.45
N GLU A 41 -10.66 13.28 5.02
CA GLU A 41 -11.85 12.81 5.73
C GLU A 41 -12.44 11.51 5.16
N GLY A 42 -12.09 11.15 3.93
CA GLY A 42 -12.63 9.96 3.26
C GLY A 42 -14.11 10.11 2.91
N ALA A 43 -14.51 11.31 2.46
CA ALA A 43 -15.90 11.65 2.20
C ALA A 43 -16.07 12.44 0.90
N CYS A 44 -17.27 12.36 0.32
CA CYS A 44 -17.65 13.10 -0.88
C CYS A 44 -18.29 14.43 -0.50
N TYR A 45 -17.91 15.51 -1.20
CA TYR A 45 -18.43 16.87 -0.98
C TYR A 45 -18.91 17.51 -2.29
N ASP A 46 -19.82 18.48 -2.18
CA ASP A 46 -20.32 19.23 -3.34
C ASP A 46 -19.39 20.37 -3.78
N THR A 47 -18.36 20.69 -2.99
CA THR A 47 -17.41 21.77 -3.26
C THR A 47 -15.99 21.24 -3.49
N PRO A 48 -15.17 21.92 -4.32
CA PRO A 48 -13.81 21.49 -4.63
C PRO A 48 -12.96 21.20 -3.39
N GLN A 49 -12.35 20.02 -3.36
CA GLN A 49 -11.47 19.55 -2.28
C GLN A 49 -10.01 19.48 -2.74
N PRO A 50 -9.04 19.72 -1.85
CA PRO A 50 -7.63 19.58 -2.19
C PRO A 50 -7.23 18.11 -2.38
N PHE A 51 -6.42 17.84 -3.40
CA PHE A 51 -5.80 16.53 -3.57
C PHE A 51 -4.66 16.35 -2.54
N VAL A 52 -4.70 15.25 -1.80
CA VAL A 52 -3.62 14.84 -0.89
C VAL A 52 -3.25 13.39 -1.17
N SER A 53 -2.00 13.16 -1.56
CA SER A 53 -1.55 11.83 -1.97
C SER A 53 -1.58 10.82 -0.81
N TRP A 54 -1.83 9.54 -1.13
CA TRP A 54 -1.78 8.46 -0.13
C TRP A 54 -0.41 8.35 0.54
N LEU A 55 0.67 8.60 -0.21
CA LEU A 55 2.04 8.56 0.34
C LEU A 55 2.25 9.60 1.44
N GLN A 56 1.60 10.77 1.33
CA GLN A 56 1.67 11.82 2.35
C GLN A 56 0.80 11.49 3.57
N ARG A 57 -0.37 10.87 3.35
CA ARG A 57 -1.33 10.55 4.43
C ARG A 57 -0.97 9.30 5.23
N SER A 58 -0.32 8.32 4.60
CA SER A 58 -0.02 7.02 5.21
C SER A 58 1.47 6.63 5.11
N PRO A 59 2.41 7.51 5.52
CA PRO A 59 3.84 7.27 5.34
C PRO A 59 4.34 6.05 6.11
N LEU A 60 3.78 5.78 7.30
CA LEU A 60 4.15 4.60 8.09
C LEU A 60 3.76 3.30 7.39
N LEU A 61 2.58 3.25 6.79
CA LEU A 61 2.10 2.06 6.08
C LEU A 61 2.95 1.79 4.82
N VAL A 62 3.19 2.84 4.03
CA VAL A 62 3.98 2.74 2.78
C VAL A 62 5.44 2.40 3.09
N ASN A 63 6.11 3.19 3.92
CA ASN A 63 7.53 3.00 4.22
C ASN A 63 7.75 1.73 5.06
N GLY A 64 6.87 1.45 6.01
CA GLY A 64 6.92 0.22 6.81
C GLY A 64 6.73 -1.02 5.94
N GLY A 65 5.78 -0.99 4.98
CA GLY A 65 5.60 -2.05 4.00
C GLY A 65 6.84 -2.27 3.14
N MET A 66 7.45 -1.18 2.64
CA MET A 66 8.71 -1.26 1.88
C MET A 66 9.86 -1.85 2.71
N LEU A 67 10.00 -1.43 3.98
CA LEU A 67 11.01 -1.96 4.89
C LEU A 67 10.81 -3.46 5.16
N LEU A 68 9.56 -3.91 5.36
CA LEU A 68 9.24 -5.32 5.50
C LEU A 68 9.61 -6.11 4.24
N SER A 69 9.36 -5.56 3.06
CA SER A 69 9.77 -6.17 1.80
C SER A 69 11.30 -6.28 1.68
N VAL A 70 12.06 -5.26 2.11
CA VAL A 70 13.53 -5.31 2.16
C VAL A 70 14.02 -6.40 3.12
N VAL A 71 13.42 -6.52 4.31
CA VAL A 71 13.73 -7.60 5.25
C VAL A 71 13.44 -8.97 4.62
N GLY A 72 12.29 -9.11 3.95
CA GLY A 72 11.91 -10.32 3.23
C GLY A 72 12.92 -10.73 2.16
N LEU A 73 13.41 -9.75 1.39
CA LEU A 73 14.46 -9.95 0.39
C LEU A 73 15.75 -10.49 1.02
N VAL A 74 16.23 -9.85 2.09
CA VAL A 74 17.45 -10.28 2.81
C VAL A 74 17.29 -11.70 3.35
N MET A 75 16.13 -12.03 3.93
CA MET A 75 15.85 -13.38 4.43
C MET A 75 15.87 -14.44 3.32
N CYS A 76 15.34 -14.09 2.14
CA CYS A 76 15.43 -14.95 0.96
C CYS A 76 16.88 -15.17 0.53
N MET A 77 17.68 -14.10 0.41
CA MET A 77 19.10 -14.19 0.04
C MET A 77 19.88 -15.08 1.01
N VAL A 78 19.75 -14.85 2.32
CA VAL A 78 20.40 -15.68 3.35
C VAL A 78 19.92 -17.13 3.25
N GLY A 79 18.62 -17.34 3.06
CA GLY A 79 18.04 -18.67 2.91
C GLY A 79 18.57 -19.44 1.68
N PHE A 80 18.80 -18.76 0.57
CA PHE A 80 19.41 -19.36 -0.62
C PHE A 80 20.91 -19.62 -0.44
N TYR A 81 21.63 -18.68 0.19
CA TYR A 81 23.06 -18.80 0.43
C TYR A 81 23.41 -19.95 1.40
N THR A 82 22.56 -20.16 2.42
CA THR A 82 22.78 -21.19 3.45
C THR A 82 22.26 -22.57 3.06
N LYS A 83 21.50 -22.69 1.96
CA LYS A 83 20.97 -23.99 1.53
C LYS A 83 22.07 -24.76 0.78
N PRO A 84 22.56 -25.90 1.31
CA PRO A 84 23.51 -26.73 0.59
C PRO A 84 22.85 -27.26 -0.69
N ARG A 85 23.62 -27.27 -1.80
CA ARG A 85 23.18 -27.82 -3.09
C ARG A 85 22.94 -29.32 -2.99
#